data_AF-A0A969TD48-F1
#
_entry.id   AF-A0A969TD48-F1
#
_cell.length_a   1.000
_cell.length_b   1.000
_cell.length_c   1.000
_cell.angle_alpha   90.00
_cell.angle_beta   90.00
_cell.angle_gamma   90.00
#
_symmetry.space_group_name_H-M   'P 1'
#
loop_
_entity.id
_entity.type
_entity.pdbx_description
1 polymer ?
#
loop_
_entity_poly.entity_id
_entity_poly.type
_entity_poly.pdbx_seq_one_letter_code
_entity_poly.pdbx_strand_id
1 'polypeptide(L)'
;SRDIIILAFDPDKPVFNLSGVDQALDTIRRSNMVLFDRLSRSEYGSIAAEIEQGKSISTEINGRKIQVGGLFALGGGVMSADGLLISSDLNFLRIIERSLSEIDLGLITLESGANLKQVRRQLTSNLPEDVKVMTKQEFLDFEQSYWKIVRQLVLSLALAY
;
A
#
# COMPACT_ATOMS: atom_id res chain seq x y z
N SER A 1 19.46 0.68 1.66
CA SER A 1 18.11 0.16 1.33
C SER A 1 17.16 1.35 1.35
N ARG A 2 16.12 1.38 0.49
CA ARG A 2 15.07 2.40 0.52
C ARG A 2 13.74 1.73 0.82
N ASP A 3 12.88 2.43 1.56
CA ASP A 3 11.60 1.89 1.99
C ASP A 3 10.54 2.12 0.93
N ILE A 4 9.92 1.03 0.49
CA ILE A 4 8.84 1.01 -0.51
C ILE A 4 7.59 0.40 0.14
N ILE A 5 6.45 1.05 -0.02
CA ILE A 5 5.17 0.50 0.43
C ILE A 5 4.60 -0.38 -0.67
N ILE A 6 4.07 -1.53 -0.30
CA ILE A 6 3.33 -2.41 -1.20
C ILE A 6 1.89 -2.50 -0.69
N LEU A 7 0.96 -2.03 -1.50
CA LEU A 7 -0.47 -2.27 -1.31
C LEU A 7 -0.88 -3.50 -2.11
N ALA A 8 -1.73 -4.32 -1.53
CA ALA A 8 -2.17 -5.55 -2.17
C ALA A 8 -3.66 -5.78 -1.95
N PHE A 9 -4.33 -6.31 -2.97
CA PHE A 9 -5.74 -6.65 -2.93
C PHE A 9 -6.03 -7.83 -3.86
N ASP A 10 -7.16 -8.47 -3.65
CA ASP A 10 -7.69 -9.51 -4.54
C ASP A 10 -8.12 -8.85 -5.88
N PRO A 11 -7.49 -9.17 -7.03
CA PRO A 11 -7.84 -8.56 -8.31
C PRO A 11 -9.27 -8.85 -8.79
N ASP A 12 -9.95 -9.87 -8.23
CA ASP A 12 -11.37 -10.15 -8.48
C ASP A 12 -12.32 -9.24 -7.66
N LYS A 13 -11.77 -8.53 -6.68
CA LYS A 13 -12.49 -7.59 -5.81
C LYS A 13 -11.77 -6.24 -5.83
N PRO A 14 -11.82 -5.50 -6.95
CA PRO A 14 -11.11 -4.24 -7.08
C PRO A 14 -11.55 -3.25 -6.00
N VAL A 15 -10.56 -2.69 -5.28
CA VAL A 15 -10.76 -1.75 -4.17
C VAL A 15 -10.30 -0.33 -4.49
N PHE A 16 -9.52 -0.17 -5.56
CA PHE A 16 -9.07 1.12 -6.05
C PHE A 16 -9.98 1.61 -7.16
N ASN A 17 -10.11 2.93 -7.27
CA ASN A 17 -10.67 3.61 -8.44
C ASN A 17 -9.57 4.55 -8.95
N LEU A 18 -8.52 3.95 -9.51
CA LEU A 18 -7.31 4.64 -9.93
C LEU A 18 -6.99 4.27 -11.38
N SER A 19 -6.80 5.29 -12.20
CA SER A 19 -6.31 5.10 -13.57
C SER A 19 -4.94 4.41 -13.53
N GLY A 20 -4.80 3.36 -14.32
CA GLY A 20 -3.64 2.47 -14.37
C GLY A 20 -3.81 1.19 -13.53
N VAL A 21 -4.63 1.20 -12.47
CA VAL A 21 -4.88 0.01 -11.65
C VAL A 21 -5.98 -0.84 -12.26
N ASP A 22 -7.12 -0.23 -12.60
CA ASP A 22 -8.29 -0.94 -13.12
C ASP A 22 -8.01 -1.60 -14.48
N GLN A 23 -7.15 -0.98 -15.30
CA GLN A 23 -6.72 -1.57 -16.59
C GLN A 23 -5.66 -2.66 -16.42
N ALA A 24 -5.07 -2.82 -15.23
CA ALA A 24 -3.93 -3.70 -14.99
C ALA A 24 -4.24 -4.84 -14.01
N LEU A 25 -5.52 -5.12 -13.75
CA LEU A 25 -5.95 -6.25 -12.91
C LEU A 25 -5.37 -7.58 -13.41
N ASP A 26 -5.48 -7.85 -14.71
CA ASP A 26 -4.90 -9.06 -15.32
C ASP A 26 -3.37 -9.10 -15.23
N THR A 27 -2.72 -7.94 -15.20
CA THR A 27 -1.27 -7.86 -15.02
C THR A 27 -0.89 -8.31 -13.62
N ILE A 28 -1.52 -7.78 -12.57
CA ILE A 28 -1.16 -8.11 -11.18
C ILE A 28 -1.61 -9.52 -10.75
N ARG A 29 -2.51 -10.17 -11.51
CA ARG A 29 -2.82 -11.61 -11.36
C ARG A 29 -1.63 -12.51 -11.71
N ARG A 30 -0.80 -12.08 -12.66
CA ARG A 30 0.38 -12.87 -13.06
C ARG A 30 1.41 -12.86 -11.94
N SER A 31 2.10 -13.98 -11.77
CA SER A 31 3.09 -14.14 -10.70
C SER A 31 4.20 -13.08 -10.79
N ASN A 32 4.57 -12.52 -9.63
CA ASN A 32 5.67 -11.56 -9.46
C ASN A 32 5.48 -10.23 -10.22
N MET A 33 4.24 -9.86 -10.56
CA MET A 33 3.92 -8.59 -11.21
C MET A 33 3.48 -7.54 -10.19
N VAL A 34 4.00 -6.33 -10.35
CA VAL A 34 3.61 -5.15 -9.58
C VAL A 34 3.31 -3.97 -10.51
N LEU A 35 2.54 -3.01 -10.02
CA LEU A 35 2.39 -1.69 -10.61
C LEU A 35 3.20 -0.70 -9.79
N PHE A 36 3.81 0.28 -10.45
CA PHE A 36 4.61 1.32 -9.80
C PHE A 36 3.91 2.68 -9.86
N ASP A 37 3.89 3.41 -8.75
CA ASP A 37 3.39 4.78 -8.75
C ASP A 37 4.37 5.67 -9.50
N ARG A 38 3.93 6.23 -10.64
CA ARG A 38 4.75 7.12 -11.47
C ARG A 38 5.15 8.42 -10.75
N LEU A 39 4.49 8.74 -9.64
CA LEU A 39 4.78 9.90 -8.81
C LEU A 39 5.74 9.58 -7.64
N SER A 40 6.22 8.33 -7.55
CA SER A 40 7.30 7.94 -6.63
C SER A 40 8.58 8.75 -6.90
N ARG A 41 9.44 8.90 -5.89
CA ARG A 41 10.67 9.71 -6.03
C ARG A 41 11.57 9.19 -7.14
N SER A 42 12.20 10.10 -7.87
CA SER A 42 13.20 9.82 -8.92
C SER A 42 14.39 9.00 -8.42
N GLU A 43 14.58 8.97 -7.11
CA GLU A 43 15.49 8.11 -6.38
C GLU A 43 15.38 6.63 -6.78
N TYR A 44 14.18 6.13 -7.06
CA TYR A 44 13.96 4.75 -7.54
C TYR A 44 14.45 4.50 -8.97
N GLY A 45 15.03 5.51 -9.62
CA GLY A 45 15.54 5.46 -10.97
C GLY A 45 14.49 5.84 -12.01
N SER A 46 14.81 5.59 -13.27
CA SER A 46 13.98 5.93 -14.44
C SER A 46 12.81 4.97 -14.68
N ILE A 47 12.30 4.29 -13.65
CA ILE A 47 11.29 3.23 -13.77
C ILE A 47 10.08 3.69 -14.59
N ALA A 48 9.47 4.83 -14.21
CA ALA A 48 8.30 5.34 -14.92
C ALA A 48 8.62 5.65 -16.40
N ALA A 49 9.73 6.37 -16.65
CA ALA A 49 10.13 6.74 -18.00
C ALA A 49 10.45 5.52 -18.89
N GLU A 50 11.02 4.47 -18.32
CA GLU A 50 11.35 3.24 -19.04
C GLU A 50 10.09 2.42 -19.38
N ILE A 51 9.13 2.30 -18.45
CA ILE A 51 7.85 1.65 -18.73
C ILE A 51 7.06 2.43 -19.79
N GLU A 52 7.05 3.76 -19.74
CA GLU A 52 6.43 4.62 -20.76
C GLU A 52 7.06 4.45 -22.14
N GLN A 53 8.34 4.08 -22.21
CA GLN A 53 9.05 3.72 -23.45
C GLN A 53 8.77 2.28 -23.90
N GLY A 54 7.90 1.54 -23.21
CA GLY A 54 7.58 0.14 -23.50
C GLY A 54 8.67 -0.85 -23.09
N LYS A 55 9.63 -0.44 -22.25
CA LYS A 55 10.64 -1.35 -21.71
C LYS A 55 10.02 -2.24 -20.64
N SER A 56 10.60 -3.43 -20.46
CA SER A 56 10.29 -4.30 -19.34
C SER A 56 11.33 -4.08 -18.24
N ILE A 57 10.88 -3.89 -17.01
CA ILE A 57 11.75 -3.70 -15.86
C ILE A 57 11.60 -4.91 -14.94
N SER A 58 12.72 -5.57 -14.70
CA SER A 58 12.83 -6.58 -13.65
C SER A 58 13.76 -6.05 -12.56
N THR A 59 13.26 -6.10 -11.32
CA THR A 59 14.00 -5.65 -10.12
C THR A 59 13.75 -6.63 -8.99
N GLU A 60 14.19 -6.32 -7.78
CA GLU A 60 14.12 -7.19 -6.63
C GLU A 60 13.55 -6.46 -5.41
N ILE A 61 12.72 -7.16 -4.63
CA ILE A 61 12.26 -6.75 -3.30
C ILE A 61 12.46 -7.95 -2.38
N ASN A 62 13.14 -7.74 -1.24
CA ASN A 62 13.39 -8.79 -0.23
C ASN A 62 13.95 -10.10 -0.81
N GLY A 63 14.94 -10.07 -1.72
CA GLY A 63 15.48 -11.30 -2.30
C GLY A 63 14.66 -11.85 -3.47
N ARG A 64 13.49 -11.28 -3.78
CA ARG A 64 12.55 -11.80 -4.78
C ARG A 64 12.50 -10.92 -6.02
N LYS A 65 12.77 -11.55 -7.16
CA LYS A 65 12.62 -10.92 -8.47
C LYS A 65 11.15 -10.60 -8.74
N ILE A 66 10.90 -9.36 -9.08
CA ILE A 66 9.60 -8.84 -9.53
C ILE A 66 9.73 -8.22 -10.92
N GLN A 67 8.59 -8.02 -11.57
CA GLN A 67 8.46 -7.28 -12.81
C GLN A 67 7.47 -6.14 -12.64
N VAL A 68 7.84 -4.95 -13.13
CA VAL A 68 6.94 -3.79 -13.17
C VAL A 68 6.10 -3.92 -14.44
N GLY A 69 4.83 -4.27 -14.28
CA GLY A 69 3.91 -4.56 -15.38
C GLY A 69 3.05 -3.38 -15.82
N GLY A 70 3.18 -2.23 -15.15
CA GLY A 70 2.40 -1.04 -15.46
C GLY A 70 2.66 0.08 -14.45
N LEU A 71 2.03 1.23 -14.73
CA LEU A 71 2.10 2.42 -13.89
C LEU A 71 0.70 2.81 -13.43
N PHE A 72 0.64 3.43 -12.26
CA PHE A 72 -0.53 4.16 -11.79
C PHE A 72 -0.08 5.51 -11.23
N ALA A 73 -1.04 6.36 -10.87
CA ALA A 73 -0.77 7.62 -10.21
C ALA A 73 -1.68 7.79 -8.99
N LEU A 74 -1.09 7.74 -7.80
CA LEU A 74 -1.77 8.11 -6.55
C LEU A 74 -1.11 9.33 -5.92
N GLY A 75 0.24 9.37 -5.93
CA GLY A 75 1.03 10.46 -5.35
C GLY A 75 1.33 10.25 -3.87
N GLY A 76 2.46 10.80 -3.40
CA GLY A 76 2.95 10.69 -2.02
C GLY A 76 2.22 11.57 -0.98
N GLY A 77 0.92 11.78 -1.15
CA GLY A 77 0.09 12.53 -0.21
C GLY A 77 -0.78 11.56 0.60
N VAL A 78 -0.62 11.55 1.93
CA VAL A 78 -1.26 10.70 2.96
C VAL A 78 -0.47 9.44 3.35
N MET A 79 0.27 8.80 2.43
CA MET A 79 1.23 7.73 2.78
C MET A 79 2.59 8.07 2.16
N SER A 80 3.42 8.85 2.87
CA SER A 80 4.72 9.29 2.37
C SER A 80 5.76 8.17 2.47
N ALA A 81 5.61 7.12 1.66
CA ALA A 81 6.77 6.33 1.28
C ALA A 81 7.43 6.95 0.06
N ASP A 82 8.75 6.83 -0.01
CA ASP A 82 9.53 7.34 -1.13
C ASP A 82 9.15 6.63 -2.45
N GLY A 83 8.52 5.45 -2.36
CA GLY A 83 7.90 4.75 -3.48
C GLY A 83 6.70 3.90 -3.06
N LEU A 84 5.78 3.68 -4.00
CA LEU A 84 4.56 2.92 -3.81
C LEU A 84 4.36 1.88 -4.91
N LEU A 85 4.00 0.66 -4.51
CA LEU A 85 3.64 -0.44 -5.38
C LEU A 85 2.21 -0.92 -5.12
N ILE A 86 1.58 -1.42 -6.18
CA ILE A 86 0.33 -2.18 -6.08
C ILE A 86 0.55 -3.58 -6.66
N SER A 87 0.04 -4.62 -6.01
CA SER A 87 0.08 -6.00 -6.50
C SER A 87 -1.17 -6.79 -6.08
N SER A 88 -1.22 -8.08 -6.46
CA SER A 88 -2.23 -9.01 -5.92
C SER A 88 -1.84 -9.45 -4.51
N ASP A 89 -2.83 -9.82 -3.70
CA ASP A 89 -2.67 -10.47 -2.40
C ASP A 89 -1.74 -11.70 -2.45
N LEU A 90 -1.89 -12.56 -3.47
CA LEU A 90 -1.05 -13.73 -3.68
C LEU A 90 0.41 -13.36 -3.99
N ASN A 91 0.64 -12.34 -4.82
CA ASN A 91 1.99 -11.85 -5.08
C ASN A 91 2.59 -11.18 -3.85
N PHE A 92 1.79 -10.44 -3.07
CA PHE A 92 2.23 -9.82 -1.84
C PHE A 92 2.73 -10.86 -0.84
N LEU A 93 1.93 -11.89 -0.54
CA LEU A 93 2.33 -12.98 0.37
C LEU A 93 3.61 -13.67 -0.08
N ARG A 94 3.82 -13.80 -1.40
CA ARG A 94 5.08 -14.29 -1.96
C ARG A 94 6.22 -13.31 -1.72
N ILE A 95 6.06 -12.02 -2.03
CA ILE A 95 7.10 -10.99 -1.93
C ILE A 95 7.55 -10.78 -0.48
N ILE A 96 6.61 -10.73 0.47
CA ILE A 96 6.96 -10.42 1.85
C ILE A 96 7.57 -11.61 2.58
N GLU A 97 7.30 -12.86 2.18
CA GLU A 97 7.71 -14.10 2.89
C GLU A 97 7.50 -14.05 4.41
N ARG A 98 6.54 -13.24 4.86
CA ARG A 98 6.35 -12.86 6.25
C ARG A 98 5.00 -13.35 6.75
N SER A 99 4.92 -13.51 8.06
CA SER A 99 3.71 -13.90 8.75
C SER A 99 2.63 -12.81 8.64
N LEU A 100 1.35 -13.18 8.74
CA LEU A 100 0.25 -12.19 8.76
C LEU A 100 0.37 -11.17 9.92
N SER A 101 1.11 -11.52 10.99
CA SER A 101 1.44 -10.61 12.10
C SER A 101 2.39 -9.47 11.72
N GLU A 102 2.98 -9.51 10.53
CA GLU A 102 3.89 -8.48 10.02
C GLU A 102 3.22 -7.60 8.95
N ILE A 103 1.89 -7.72 8.80
CA ILE A 103 1.08 -6.82 7.97
C ILE A 103 0.74 -5.57 8.78
N ASP A 104 1.17 -4.41 8.28
CA ASP A 104 0.98 -3.12 8.96
C ASP A 104 -0.48 -2.62 8.92
N LEU A 105 -1.24 -2.98 7.88
CA LEU A 105 -2.62 -2.53 7.70
C LEU A 105 -3.46 -3.55 6.91
N GLY A 106 -4.63 -3.89 7.44
CA GLY A 106 -5.64 -4.70 6.75
C GLY A 106 -6.96 -3.96 6.60
N LEU A 107 -7.59 -4.08 5.42
CA LEU A 107 -8.93 -3.53 5.16
C LEU A 107 -9.96 -4.65 5.15
N ILE A 108 -11.04 -4.47 5.93
CA ILE A 108 -12.18 -5.38 5.95
C ILE A 108 -13.42 -4.62 5.51
N THR A 109 -14.07 -5.11 4.46
CA THR A 109 -15.38 -4.63 4.03
C THR A 109 -16.46 -5.50 4.63
N LEU A 110 -17.41 -4.88 5.34
CA LEU A 110 -18.55 -5.60 5.89
C LEU A 110 -19.63 -5.81 4.84
N GLU A 111 -20.31 -6.96 4.89
CA GLU A 111 -21.52 -7.19 4.11
C GLU A 111 -22.66 -6.23 4.53
N SER A 112 -23.58 -5.99 3.62
CA SER A 112 -24.75 -5.14 3.89
C SER A 112 -25.58 -5.70 5.04
N GLY A 113 -25.93 -4.85 6.01
CA GLY A 113 -26.70 -5.23 7.20
C GLY A 113 -25.86 -5.83 8.34
N ALA A 114 -24.54 -6.02 8.16
CA ALA A 114 -23.67 -6.50 9.22
C ALA A 114 -23.62 -5.51 10.41
N ASN A 115 -23.66 -6.04 11.64
CA ASN A 115 -23.56 -5.23 12.84
C ASN A 115 -22.10 -4.88 13.16
N LEU A 116 -21.70 -3.65 12.84
CA LEU A 116 -20.34 -3.14 13.06
C LEU A 116 -19.83 -3.36 14.49
N LYS A 117 -20.67 -3.16 15.52
CA LYS A 117 -20.25 -3.33 16.93
C LYS A 117 -19.98 -4.80 17.24
N GLN A 118 -20.79 -5.71 16.70
CA GLN A 118 -20.58 -7.15 16.87
C GLN A 118 -19.29 -7.60 16.18
N VAL A 119 -19.10 -7.22 14.92
CA VAL A 119 -17.90 -7.59 14.14
C VAL A 119 -16.64 -7.04 14.81
N ARG A 120 -16.64 -5.78 15.23
CA ARG A 120 -15.50 -5.18 15.95
C ARG A 120 -15.14 -5.97 17.21
N ARG A 121 -16.12 -6.32 18.05
CA ARG A 121 -15.87 -7.13 19.26
C ARG A 121 -15.28 -8.49 18.91
N GLN A 122 -15.79 -9.15 17.88
CA GLN A 122 -15.29 -10.45 17.44
C GLN A 122 -13.84 -10.34 16.93
N LEU A 123 -13.54 -9.35 16.10
CA LEU A 123 -12.17 -9.11 15.61
C LEU A 123 -11.21 -8.83 16.77
N THR A 124 -11.56 -7.91 17.67
CA THR A 124 -10.71 -7.57 18.82
C THR A 124 -10.48 -8.76 19.76
N SER A 125 -11.43 -9.69 19.88
CA SER A 125 -11.28 -10.86 20.76
C SER A 125 -10.44 -11.99 20.15
N ASN A 126 -10.29 -12.02 18.83
CA ASN A 126 -9.57 -13.08 18.11
C ASN A 126 -8.21 -12.63 17.56
N LEU A 127 -7.93 -11.32 17.60
CA LEU A 127 -6.66 -10.76 17.17
C LEU A 127 -5.74 -10.52 18.38
N PRO A 128 -4.42 -10.55 18.19
CA PRO A 128 -3.46 -10.19 19.23
C PRO A 128 -3.67 -8.77 19.78
N GLU A 129 -3.19 -8.50 21.00
CA GLU A 129 -3.39 -7.22 21.70
C GLU A 129 -2.73 -6.02 21.01
N ASP A 130 -1.72 -6.25 20.19
CA ASP A 130 -1.02 -5.23 19.40
C ASP A 130 -1.77 -4.86 18.10
N VAL A 131 -2.88 -5.52 17.78
CA VAL A 131 -3.71 -5.21 16.61
C VAL A 131 -4.86 -4.26 16.97
N LYS A 132 -4.84 -3.05 16.39
CA LYS A 132 -5.89 -2.06 16.60
C LYS A 132 -7.00 -2.14 15.55
N VAL A 133 -8.18 -2.62 15.95
CA VAL A 133 -9.37 -2.64 15.08
C VAL A 133 -10.04 -1.26 15.08
N MET A 134 -9.98 -0.59 13.93
CA MET A 134 -10.54 0.75 13.72
C MET A 134 -11.64 0.74 12.65
N THR A 135 -12.60 1.66 12.78
CA THR A 135 -13.46 2.08 11.67
C THR A 135 -12.69 2.98 10.72
N LYS A 136 -13.23 3.17 9.50
CA LYS A 136 -12.65 4.11 8.52
C LYS A 136 -12.47 5.51 9.11
N GLN A 137 -13.45 6.03 9.85
CA GLN A 137 -13.34 7.37 10.45
C GLN A 137 -12.26 7.43 11.52
N GLU A 138 -12.21 6.44 12.42
CA GLU A 138 -11.15 6.37 13.44
C GLU A 138 -9.75 6.26 12.82
N PHE A 139 -9.60 5.53 11.72
CA PHE A 139 -8.34 5.45 10.98
C PHE A 139 -7.97 6.80 10.34
N LEU A 140 -8.91 7.49 9.72
CA LEU A 140 -8.67 8.83 9.16
C LEU A 140 -8.27 9.84 10.23
N ASP A 141 -8.90 9.77 11.41
CA ASP A 141 -8.58 10.65 12.54
C ASP A 141 -7.20 10.31 13.14
N PHE A 142 -6.87 9.02 13.23
CA PHE A 142 -5.55 8.54 13.64
C PHE A 142 -4.45 9.03 12.69
N GLU A 143 -4.62 8.83 11.38
CA GLU A 143 -3.69 9.31 10.36
C GLU A 143 -3.51 10.82 10.42
N GLN A 144 -4.61 11.58 10.46
CA GLN A 144 -4.53 13.04 10.57
C GLN A 144 -3.80 13.50 11.83
N SER A 145 -3.99 12.83 12.96
CA SER A 145 -3.33 13.16 14.21
C SER A 145 -1.83 12.82 14.16
N TYR A 146 -1.49 11.67 13.59
CA TYR A 146 -0.11 11.26 13.37
C TYR A 146 0.63 12.25 12.46
N TRP A 147 0.04 12.59 11.31
CA TRP A 147 0.62 13.55 10.38
C TRP A 147 0.65 14.98 10.94
N LYS A 148 -0.29 15.38 11.81
CA LYS A 148 -0.21 16.67 12.52
C LYS A 148 1.01 16.71 13.44
N ILE A 149 1.28 15.63 14.19
CA ILE A 149 2.44 15.55 15.08
C ILE A 149 3.74 15.60 14.27
N VAL A 150 3.84 14.81 13.20
CA VAL A 150 5.03 14.81 12.32
C VAL A 150 5.20 16.17 11.63
N ARG A 151 4.12 16.76 11.10
CA ARG A 151 4.18 18.10 10.49
C ARG A 151 4.56 19.16 11.51
N GLN A 152 4.09 19.06 12.76
CA GLN A 152 4.40 20.03 13.81
C GLN A 152 5.84 19.91 14.31
N LEU A 153 6.38 18.68 14.40
CA LEU A 153 7.80 18.44 14.66
C LEU A 153 8.69 19.02 13.55
N VAL A 154 8.34 18.78 12.28
CA VAL A 154 9.06 19.33 11.12
C VAL A 154 8.96 20.87 11.05
N LEU A 155 7.78 21.45 11.32
CA LEU A 155 7.60 22.90 11.41
C LEU A 155 8.38 23.52 12.58
N SER A 156 8.47 22.82 13.72
CA SER A 156 9.27 23.29 14.86
C SER A 156 10.78 23.22 14.61
N LEU A 157 11.24 22.25 13.82
CA LEU A 157 12.64 22.15 13.40
C LEU A 157 12.99 23.19 12.31
N ALA A 158 12.06 23.52 11.41
CA ALA A 158 12.25 24.52 10.36
C ALA A 158 12.24 25.97 10.86
N LEU A 159 11.70 26.23 12.06
CA LEU A 159 11.74 27.55 12.72
C LEU A 159 12.94 27.72 13.66
N ALA A 160 13.75 26.67 13.85
CA ALA A 160 14.91 26.67 14.73
C ALA A 160 16.26 26.87 14.00
N TYR A 161 16.23 27.20 12.70
CA TYR A 161 17.41 27.50 11.87
C TYR A 161 17.22 28.79 11.07
#